data_AF-A0A7S2Z2A4-F1
#
_entry.id   AF-A0A7S2Z2A4-F1
#
_cell.length_a   1.000
_cell.length_b   1.000
_cell.length_c   1.000
_cell.angle_alpha   90.00
_cell.angle_beta   90.00
_cell.angle_gamma   90.00
#
_symmetry.space_group_name_H-M   'P 1'
#
loop_
_entity.id
_entity.type
_entity.pdbx_description
1 polymer ?
#
loop_
_entity_poly.entity_id
_entity_poly.type
_entity_poly.pdbx_seq_one_letter_code
_entity_poly.pdbx_strand_id
1 'polypeptide(L)'
;IILAVEAGVTFGSSLHHANYADVISKCFILTISPILYQGVLEIKEHISNPFRDDITDYSFKMFHARLRNECMAFFKCASDPPYTTQEDPEPAVLPPQFIERQVNTAMYDFDVR
;
A
#
# COMPACT_ATOMS: atom_id res chain seq x y z
N ILE A 1 8.28 -22.86 18.93
CA ILE A 1 8.09 -24.00 19.86
C ILE A 1 9.39 -24.37 20.56
N ILE A 2 10.45 -24.75 19.82
CA ILE A 2 11.76 -25.13 20.42
C ILE A 2 12.31 -24.05 21.36
N LEU A 3 12.33 -22.79 20.92
CA LEU A 3 12.82 -21.66 21.71
C LEU A 3 12.01 -21.40 22.98
N ALA A 4 10.69 -21.63 22.94
CA ALA A 4 9.82 -21.47 24.11
C ALA A 4 10.05 -22.59 25.14
N VAL A 5 10.27 -23.83 24.67
CA VAL A 5 10.60 -24.97 25.54
C VAL A 5 11.95 -24.77 26.21
N GLU A 6 12.97 -24.37 25.44
CA GLU A 6 14.31 -24.08 25.97
C GLU A 6 14.28 -22.92 26.99
N ALA A 7 13.58 -21.83 26.67
CA ALA A 7 13.41 -20.71 27.57
C ALA A 7 12.64 -21.09 28.84
N GLY A 8 11.63 -21.96 28.75
CA GLY A 8 10.89 -22.47 29.90
C GLY A 8 11.73 -23.35 30.83
N VAL A 9 12.53 -24.26 30.26
CA VAL A 9 13.44 -25.14 31.04
C VAL A 9 14.52 -24.31 31.74
N THR A 10 15.13 -23.37 31.03
CA THR A 10 16.16 -22.48 31.61
C THR A 10 15.59 -21.53 32.65
N PHE A 11 14.35 -21.05 32.48
CA PHE A 11 13.63 -20.28 33.49
C PHE A 11 13.40 -21.07 34.78
N GLY A 12 12.86 -22.30 34.67
CA GLY A 12 12.63 -23.17 35.83
C GLY A 12 13.91 -23.54 36.58
N SER A 13 14.98 -23.86 35.83
CA SER A 13 16.30 -24.14 36.40
C SER A 13 16.88 -22.91 37.11
N SER A 14 16.75 -21.72 36.53
CA SER A 14 17.29 -20.47 37.10
C SER A 14 16.54 -20.04 38.35
N LEU A 15 15.25 -20.34 38.43
CA LEU A 15 14.43 -20.11 39.63
C LEU A 15 14.90 -20.99 40.79
N HIS A 16 15.26 -22.25 40.50
CA HIS A 16 15.77 -23.19 41.49
C HIS A 16 17.15 -22.78 42.04
N HIS A 17 18.02 -22.23 41.18
CA HIS A 17 19.36 -21.77 41.56
C HIS A 17 19.40 -20.30 42.06
N ALA A 18 18.25 -19.65 42.27
CA ALA A 18 18.14 -18.25 42.68
C ALA A 18 18.90 -17.25 41.79
N ASN A 19 19.08 -17.59 40.51
CA ASN A 19 19.71 -16.70 39.53
C ASN A 19 18.65 -15.80 38.89
N TYR A 20 18.33 -14.70 39.57
CA TYR A 20 17.26 -13.79 39.16
C TYR A 20 17.54 -13.04 37.85
N ALA A 21 18.81 -12.89 37.45
CA ALA A 21 19.17 -12.24 36.19
C ALA A 21 18.65 -13.06 34.99
N ASP A 22 18.82 -14.38 35.03
CA ASP A 22 18.35 -15.28 33.98
C ASP A 22 16.82 -15.46 34.02
N VAL A 23 16.20 -15.43 35.20
CA VAL A 23 14.74 -15.47 35.35
C VAL A 23 14.09 -14.27 34.62
N ILE A 24 14.62 -13.07 34.83
CA ILE A 24 14.08 -11.85 34.21
C ILE A 24 14.27 -11.89 32.69
N SER A 25 15.47 -12.26 32.21
CA SER A 25 15.76 -12.31 30.77
C SER A 25 14.91 -13.34 30.03
N LYS A 26 14.70 -14.54 30.61
CA LYS A 26 13.87 -15.59 30.01
C LYS A 26 12.37 -15.25 30.07
N CYS A 27 11.91 -14.57 31.12
CA CYS A 27 10.54 -14.04 31.19
C CYS A 27 10.27 -13.01 30.09
N PHE A 28 11.23 -12.10 29.86
CA PHE A 28 11.15 -11.11 28.78
C PHE A 28 11.10 -11.79 27.40
N ILE A 29 11.96 -12.77 27.16
CA ILE A 29 11.98 -13.52 25.89
C ILE A 29 10.66 -14.28 25.67
N LEU A 30 10.12 -14.94 26.70
CA LEU A 30 8.87 -15.69 26.60
C LEU A 30 7.64 -14.81 26.34
N THR A 31 7.67 -13.54 26.75
CA THR A 31 6.55 -12.61 26.60
C THR A 31 6.65 -11.76 25.34
N ILE A 32 7.83 -11.22 25.03
CA ILE A 32 8.00 -10.28 23.93
C ILE A 32 8.24 -10.98 22.60
N SER A 33 8.93 -12.12 22.59
CA SER A 33 9.18 -12.85 21.35
C SER A 33 7.88 -13.26 20.61
N PRO A 34 6.85 -13.78 21.30
CA PRO A 34 5.58 -14.09 20.64
C PRO A 34 4.86 -12.85 20.11
N ILE A 35 4.86 -11.75 20.86
CA ILE A 35 4.21 -10.48 20.46
C ILE A 35 4.86 -9.94 19.18
N LEU A 36 6.20 -9.88 19.15
CA LEU A 36 6.92 -9.41 17.98
C LEU A 36 6.70 -10.34 16.78
N TYR A 37 6.72 -11.65 16.99
CA TYR A 37 6.50 -12.61 15.92
C TYR A 37 5.09 -12.50 15.32
N GLN A 38 4.07 -12.36 16.17
CA GLN A 38 2.69 -12.14 15.75
C GLN A 38 2.56 -10.82 14.98
N GLY A 39 3.14 -9.72 15.49
CA GLY A 39 3.09 -8.43 14.80
C GLY A 39 3.78 -8.47 13.43
N VAL A 40 4.91 -9.16 13.28
CA VAL A 40 5.58 -9.32 11.97
C VAL A 40 4.73 -10.15 11.01
N LEU A 41 4.03 -11.17 11.49
CA LEU A 41 3.10 -11.94 10.67
C LEU A 41 1.92 -11.09 10.18
N GLU A 42 1.32 -10.29 11.05
CA GLU A 42 0.22 -9.39 10.69
C GLU A 42 0.68 -8.34 9.67
N ILE A 43 1.85 -7.72 9.87
CA ILE A 43 2.43 -6.79 8.89
C ILE A 43 2.62 -7.47 7.53
N LYS A 44 3.15 -8.69 7.51
CA LYS A 44 3.30 -9.45 6.26
C LYS A 44 1.95 -9.70 5.60
N GLU A 45 0.92 -10.05 6.37
CA GLU A 45 -0.42 -10.30 5.82
C GLU A 45 -0.97 -9.05 5.15
N HIS A 46 -0.92 -7.90 5.81
CA HIS A 46 -1.40 -6.63 5.25
C HIS A 46 -0.62 -6.22 3.99
N ILE A 47 0.71 -6.40 3.97
CA ILE A 47 1.51 -6.09 2.77
C ILE A 47 1.20 -7.04 1.60
N SER A 48 0.86 -8.30 1.90
CA SER A 48 0.64 -9.32 0.86
C SER A 48 -0.60 -9.08 0.00
N ASN A 49 -1.61 -8.39 0.52
CA ASN A 49 -2.78 -7.99 -0.24
C ASN A 49 -3.26 -6.58 0.16
N PRO A 50 -2.69 -5.53 -0.44
CA PRO A 50 -2.97 -4.15 -0.06
C PRO A 50 -4.24 -3.58 -0.72
N PHE A 51 -5.03 -4.44 -1.38
CA PHE A 51 -6.29 -4.10 -2.06
C PHE A 51 -7.52 -4.71 -1.35
N ARG A 52 -7.35 -5.09 -0.08
CA ARG A 52 -8.45 -5.47 0.80
C ARG A 52 -9.22 -4.22 1.26
N ASP A 53 -10.06 -4.39 2.28
CA ASP A 53 -10.91 -3.34 2.85
C ASP A 53 -10.47 -3.00 4.30
N ASP A 54 -9.18 -3.19 4.62
CA ASP A 54 -8.61 -2.80 5.91
C ASP A 54 -8.28 -1.30 5.94
N ILE A 55 -8.23 -0.72 7.15
CA ILE A 55 -8.01 0.73 7.36
C ILE A 55 -6.64 1.18 6.80
N THR A 56 -5.66 0.27 6.76
CA THR A 56 -4.30 0.53 6.26
C THR A 56 -4.12 0.25 4.77
N ASP A 57 -5.15 -0.27 4.09
CA ASP A 57 -5.05 -0.65 2.69
C ASP A 57 -5.19 0.54 1.74
N TYR A 58 -4.84 0.33 0.46
CA TYR A 58 -5.03 1.35 -0.56
C TYR A 58 -6.52 1.62 -0.77
N SER A 59 -6.92 2.87 -0.52
CA SER A 59 -8.29 3.29 -0.77
C SER A 59 -8.56 3.38 -2.27
N PHE A 60 -9.30 2.41 -2.82
CA PHE A 60 -9.83 2.48 -4.19
C PHE A 60 -10.62 3.77 -4.43
N LYS A 61 -11.28 4.31 -3.40
CA LYS A 61 -12.00 5.60 -3.48
C LYS A 61 -11.06 6.75 -3.80
N MET A 62 -9.87 6.80 -3.20
CA MET A 62 -8.86 7.82 -3.51
C MET A 62 -8.32 7.65 -4.94
N PHE A 63 -8.07 6.40 -5.36
CA PHE A 63 -7.63 6.12 -6.73
C PHE A 63 -8.68 6.58 -7.77
N HIS A 64 -9.95 6.22 -7.59
CA HIS A 64 -11.03 6.65 -8.48
C HIS A 64 -11.25 8.17 -8.46
N ALA A 65 -11.14 8.81 -7.30
CA ALA A 65 -11.24 10.26 -7.19
C ALA A 65 -10.11 10.95 -7.96
N ARG A 66 -8.88 10.44 -7.87
CA ARG A 66 -7.75 10.94 -8.64
C ARG A 66 -7.96 10.77 -10.14
N LEU A 67 -8.36 9.59 -10.59
CA LEU A 67 -8.59 9.32 -12.01
C LEU A 67 -9.70 10.22 -12.58
N ARG A 68 -10.77 10.42 -11.83
CA ARG A 68 -11.84 11.37 -12.19
C ARG A 68 -11.32 12.80 -12.33
N ASN A 69 -10.50 13.25 -11.38
CA ASN A 69 -9.92 14.60 -11.40
C ASN A 69 -8.97 14.78 -12.59
N GLU A 70 -8.16 13.78 -12.92
CA GLU A 70 -7.27 13.82 -14.09
C GLU A 70 -8.09 13.87 -15.39
N CYS A 71 -9.11 13.01 -15.56
CA CYS A 71 -10.00 13.06 -16.74
C CYS A 71 -10.71 14.41 -16.86
N MET A 72 -11.19 14.97 -15.74
CA MET A 72 -11.85 16.28 -15.74
C MET A 72 -10.88 17.42 -16.06
N ALA A 73 -9.64 17.35 -15.58
CA ALA A 73 -8.60 18.31 -15.91
C ALA A 73 -8.25 18.26 -17.41
N PHE A 74 -8.10 17.06 -17.99
CA PHE A 74 -7.89 16.91 -19.43
C PHE A 74 -9.03 17.50 -20.25
N PHE A 75 -10.28 17.23 -19.86
CA PHE A 75 -11.45 17.80 -20.54
C PHE A 75 -11.48 19.33 -20.44
N LYS A 76 -11.13 19.90 -19.29
CA LYS A 76 -11.02 21.34 -19.08
C LYS A 76 -9.88 21.97 -19.89
N CYS A 77 -8.75 21.29 -20.02
CA CYS A 77 -7.64 21.76 -20.87
C CYS A 77 -8.00 21.72 -22.36
N ALA A 78 -8.86 20.78 -22.78
CA ALA A 78 -9.38 20.74 -24.14
C ALA A 78 -10.43 21.82 -24.42
N SER A 79 -11.16 22.31 -23.40
CA SER A 79 -12.14 23.39 -23.59
C SER A 79 -11.49 24.76 -23.78
N ASP A 80 -10.32 25.00 -23.19
CA ASP A 80 -9.54 26.24 -23.34
C ASP A 80 -8.14 25.94 -23.91
N PRO A 81 -8.01 25.65 -25.21
CA PRO A 81 -6.72 25.32 -25.81
C PRO A 81 -5.78 26.54 -25.81
N PRO A 82 -4.47 26.35 -25.52
CA PRO A 82 -3.50 27.46 -25.42
C PRO A 82 -3.17 28.15 -26.77
N TYR A 83 -3.74 27.70 -27.88
CA TYR A 83 -3.46 28.19 -29.23
C TYR A 83 -4.53 29.15 -29.79
N THR A 84 -5.56 29.51 -29.01
CA THR A 84 -6.49 30.58 -29.41
C THR A 84 -5.89 31.95 -29.06
N THR A 85 -5.18 32.54 -30.01
CA THR A 85 -4.84 33.96 -29.96
C THR A 85 -5.96 34.78 -30.60
N GLN A 86 -6.04 36.09 -30.35
CA GLN A 86 -7.03 36.96 -31.01
C GLN A 86 -6.88 37.00 -32.55
N GLU A 87 -5.74 36.52 -33.06
CA GLU A 87 -5.38 36.53 -34.48
C GLU A 87 -5.73 35.22 -35.21
N ASP A 88 -5.92 34.11 -34.49
CA ASP A 88 -6.27 32.80 -35.06
C ASP A 88 -7.39 32.13 -34.22
N PRO A 89 -8.66 32.47 -34.50
CA PRO A 89 -9.81 32.12 -33.66
C PRO A 89 -10.39 30.72 -33.96
N GLU A 90 -9.75 29.93 -34.82
CA GLU A 90 -10.12 28.52 -35.03
C GLU A 90 -9.32 27.64 -34.06
N PRO A 91 -9.82 27.40 -32.84
CA PRO A 91 -9.23 26.40 -32.00
C PRO A 91 -9.28 25.08 -32.75
N ALA A 92 -8.15 24.39 -32.83
CA ALA A 92 -8.12 22.95 -33.04
C ALA A 92 -8.74 22.25 -31.82
N VAL A 93 -10.01 22.56 -31.50
CA VAL A 93 -10.85 21.80 -30.58
C VAL A 93 -11.04 20.48 -31.30
N LEU A 94 -10.18 19.52 -31.00
CA LEU A 94 -10.51 18.14 -31.32
C LEU A 94 -11.86 17.88 -30.63
N PRO A 95 -12.91 17.52 -31.39
CA PRO A 95 -14.21 17.22 -30.80
C PRO A 95 -13.97 16.22 -29.66
N PRO A 96 -14.72 16.30 -28.55
CA PRO A 96 -14.51 15.42 -27.39
C PRO A 96 -14.48 13.92 -27.76
N GLN A 97 -15.11 13.55 -28.89
CA GLN A 97 -15.12 12.23 -29.50
C GLN A 97 -13.73 11.72 -30.00
N PHE A 98 -12.75 12.61 -30.24
CA PHE A 98 -11.40 12.24 -30.70
C PHE A 98 -10.37 12.14 -29.56
N ILE A 99 -10.67 12.69 -28.38
CA ILE A 99 -9.82 12.58 -27.19
C ILE A 99 -9.89 11.14 -26.64
N GLU A 100 -11.05 10.48 -26.73
CA GLU A 100 -11.23 9.07 -26.34
C GLU A 100 -10.26 8.11 -27.04
N ARG A 101 -9.87 8.42 -28.29
CA ARG A 101 -8.93 7.59 -29.05
C ARG A 101 -7.49 7.69 -28.55
N GLN A 102 -7.09 8.77 -27.88
CA GLN A 102 -5.72 8.88 -27.35
C GLN A 102 -5.55 8.22 -25.98
N VAL A 103 -6.63 8.10 -25.19
CA VAL A 103 -6.57 7.46 -23.87
C VAL A 103 -6.51 5.93 -23.98
N ASN A 104 -7.12 5.34 -25.00
CA ASN A 104 -7.14 3.88 -25.17
C ASN A 104 -5.86 3.30 -25.78
N THR A 105 -4.99 4.08 -26.43
CA THR A 105 -3.77 3.51 -27.05
C THR A 105 -2.75 3.02 -26.01
N ALA A 106 -2.73 3.60 -24.81
CA ALA A 106 -1.83 3.17 -23.73
C ALA A 106 -2.36 1.97 -22.92
N MET A 107 -3.64 1.61 -23.06
CA MET A 107 -4.27 0.51 -22.30
C MET A 107 -4.15 -0.85 -23.01
N TYR A 108 -3.88 -0.87 -24.33
CA TYR A 108 -3.69 -2.10 -25.10
C TYR A 108 -2.24 -2.61 -25.15
N ASP A 109 -1.27 -1.88 -24.60
CA ASP A 109 0.16 -2.27 -24.64
C ASP A 109 0.60 -3.12 -23.42
N PHE A 110 -0.31 -3.38 -22.47
CA PHE A 110 -0.02 -4.24 -21.31
C PHE A 110 -0.36 -5.72 -21.51
N ASP A 111 -0.97 -6.11 -22.63
CA ASP A 111 -1.35 -7.50 -22.95
C ASP A 111 -0.48 -8.16 -24.03
N VAL A 112 0.68 -7.57 -24.35
CA VAL A 112 1.69 -8.22 -25.21
C VAL A 112 3.04 -8.29 -24.50
N ARG A 113 3.15 -9.22 -23.55
CA ARG A 113 4.25 -10.20 -23.43
C ARG A 113 4.15 -11.04 -22.16
#